data_AF-A0A2M7WJQ4-F1
#
_entry.id   AF-A0A2M7WJQ4-F1
#
_cell.length_a   1.000
_cell.length_b   1.000
_cell.length_c   1.000
_cell.angle_alpha   90.00
_cell.angle_beta   90.00
_cell.angle_gamma   90.00
#
_symmetry.space_group_name_H-M   'P 1'
#
loop_
_entity.id
_entity.type
_entity.pdbx_description
1 polymer ?
#
loop_
_entity_poly.entity_id
_entity_poly.type
_entity_poly.pdbx_seq_one_letter_code
_entity_poly.pdbx_strand_id
1 'polypeptide(L)'
;MKRFFILFILLVLMPCLIESAFCESLLDRMMNSDPTISRSSKPITQPEPLEEPINPDEYMMGPGDILAINLWSELDTDFTLSITPEGTILVPTVGVIDLNGLTLRQAKEKISASVLDRYRKTSVTVTLLNTRTFQVSVAGAIYAPGVYTAHATDRVSTVVEKAGGLIGFVDFEDKTLIPSYLADLPKKKSTDDQTKEKMIILPKASKRAISLKRRDGTIISVDLLKYERTGSLEANPRVLDGDVVVIPVMEKTINTYGIFGAVRAPGFLEYSEGERVSDLIAIANGLTLNADSSSAQLIRFGGDKISTFLIDLNLISILGNPGGADDLLLRPDDRVFIKSIESYHDKLQVKIEGEVRFPGTYWIESDSVMLSKVLSRAGNPTEYADLSRAEMIRESGEFTFDPEFERLKKMQVDEMTQSEYEYFKMRSREKAGRVSINLVKLLKEKNHEYDIPLRPSDEIFIPRQELTVSVTGQVRNPGLVPFLDGASIDYYVSKAGGYSERAREGKVRIIRGSTGEWIKPSKKHHPQAGDIVMVPEKLERHYWQMTRDALFFAGNLATVYLVVRQATK
;
A
#
# COMPACT_ATOMS: atom_id res chain seq x y z
N MET A 1 -59.99 -95.80 22.77
CA MET A 1 -58.69 -96.35 22.29
C MET A 1 -57.73 -95.19 22.17
N LYS A 2 -56.95 -94.95 23.24
CA LYS A 2 -55.57 -95.42 23.43
C LYS A 2 -54.55 -94.59 22.61
N ARG A 3 -53.76 -93.81 23.36
CA ARG A 3 -52.46 -93.15 23.03
C ARG A 3 -52.42 -91.61 23.11
N PHE A 4 -52.98 -91.06 24.19
CA PHE A 4 -52.17 -90.23 25.10
C PHE A 4 -51.12 -91.15 25.74
N PHE A 5 -49.80 -90.91 25.59
CA PHE A 5 -48.81 -91.22 26.66
C PHE A 5 -47.30 -90.92 26.40
N ILE A 6 -46.84 -90.30 25.30
CA ILE A 6 -45.36 -90.23 25.06
C ILE A 6 -44.77 -88.84 24.78
N LEU A 7 -45.55 -87.76 24.68
CA LEU A 7 -44.95 -86.46 24.31
C LEU A 7 -45.21 -85.29 25.27
N PHE A 8 -45.57 -85.57 26.53
CA PHE A 8 -45.78 -84.51 27.54
C PHE A 8 -45.12 -84.78 28.90
N ILE A 9 -44.34 -85.85 29.05
CA ILE A 9 -43.58 -86.15 30.27
C ILE A 9 -42.15 -86.48 29.89
N LEU A 10 -41.46 -85.46 29.39
CA LEU A 10 -40.01 -85.29 29.52
C LEU A 10 -39.74 -83.83 29.93
N LEU A 11 -40.62 -83.34 30.80
CA LEU A 11 -40.49 -82.16 31.62
C LEU A 11 -40.31 -82.72 33.04
N VAL A 12 -39.26 -82.28 33.74
CA VAL A 12 -38.79 -82.64 35.10
C VAL A 12 -37.48 -83.46 35.10
N LEU A 13 -36.38 -82.77 35.44
CA LEU A 13 -35.05 -83.25 35.85
C LEU A 13 -34.23 -83.88 34.69
N MET A 14 -33.06 -83.41 34.28
CA MET A 14 -32.02 -82.67 34.97
C MET A 14 -31.12 -81.96 33.94
N PRO A 15 -30.40 -80.92 34.41
CA PRO A 15 -29.78 -79.84 33.65
C PRO A 15 -28.30 -80.16 33.36
N CYS A 16 -27.50 -79.10 33.18
CA CYS A 16 -26.05 -79.09 33.01
C CYS A 16 -25.60 -79.27 31.55
N LEU A 17 -25.30 -78.14 30.89
CA LEU A 17 -24.11 -77.96 30.02
C LEU A 17 -24.18 -76.72 29.09
N ILE A 18 -25.01 -75.70 29.37
CA ILE A 18 -25.01 -74.46 28.54
C ILE A 18 -24.99 -73.19 29.40
N GLU A 19 -24.34 -73.22 30.56
CA GLU A 19 -24.26 -72.06 31.48
C GLU A 19 -22.83 -71.53 31.73
N SER A 20 -21.78 -72.10 31.12
CA SER A 20 -20.41 -71.61 31.38
C SER A 20 -19.86 -70.60 30.37
N ALA A 21 -20.38 -70.52 29.14
CA ALA A 21 -19.78 -69.63 28.12
C ALA A 21 -20.44 -68.23 28.04
N PHE A 22 -21.67 -68.07 28.54
CA PHE A 22 -22.35 -66.77 28.54
C PHE A 22 -22.16 -66.00 29.85
N CYS A 23 -21.83 -66.71 30.94
CA CYS A 23 -21.63 -66.11 32.26
C CYS A 23 -20.26 -65.41 32.37
N GLU A 24 -19.19 -65.94 31.76
CA GLU A 24 -17.87 -65.28 31.79
C GLU A 24 -17.86 -63.92 31.06
N SER A 25 -18.54 -63.77 29.92
CA SER A 25 -18.55 -62.47 29.21
C SER A 25 -19.39 -61.39 29.90
N LEU A 26 -20.33 -61.80 30.75
CA LEU A 26 -21.21 -60.88 31.46
C LEU A 26 -20.63 -60.51 32.82
N LEU A 27 -19.98 -61.45 33.52
CA LEU A 27 -19.21 -61.15 34.72
C LEU A 27 -17.99 -60.28 34.42
N ASP A 28 -17.27 -60.51 33.31
CA ASP A 28 -16.12 -59.69 32.94
C ASP A 28 -16.53 -58.28 32.50
N ARG A 29 -17.72 -58.11 31.90
CA ARG A 29 -18.33 -56.78 31.65
C ARG A 29 -18.85 -56.08 32.91
N MET A 30 -19.33 -56.83 33.89
CA MET A 30 -19.80 -56.28 35.16
C MET A 30 -18.67 -56.00 36.15
N MET A 31 -17.53 -56.69 36.03
CA MET A 31 -16.36 -56.51 36.89
C MET A 31 -15.36 -55.47 36.35
N ASN A 32 -15.38 -55.14 35.05
CA ASN A 32 -14.59 -54.05 34.45
C ASN A 32 -15.36 -52.75 34.21
N SER A 33 -16.62 -52.63 34.65
CA SER A 33 -17.26 -51.32 34.73
C SER A 33 -16.88 -50.65 36.05
N ASP A 34 -15.73 -49.99 36.07
CA ASP A 34 -15.53 -48.91 37.03
C ASP A 34 -16.78 -48.01 36.97
N PRO A 35 -17.45 -47.70 38.08
CA PRO A 35 -18.44 -46.65 38.12
C PRO A 35 -17.67 -45.33 38.08
N THR A 36 -16.98 -45.07 36.98
CA THR A 36 -16.71 -43.70 36.59
C THR A 36 -18.07 -43.11 36.37
N ILE A 37 -18.48 -42.29 37.34
CA ILE A 37 -19.57 -41.34 37.21
C ILE A 37 -19.21 -40.53 35.97
N SER A 38 -19.68 -40.97 34.80
CA SER A 38 -19.66 -40.19 33.58
C SER A 38 -20.64 -39.05 33.86
N ARG A 39 -20.13 -38.00 34.53
CA ARG A 39 -20.70 -36.67 34.47
C ARG A 39 -20.73 -36.38 32.98
N SER A 40 -21.88 -36.59 32.36
CA SER A 40 -22.19 -36.03 31.06
C SER A 40 -22.10 -34.52 31.27
N SER A 41 -20.90 -33.96 31.10
CA SER A 41 -20.73 -32.53 31.01
C SER A 41 -21.52 -32.16 29.77
N LYS A 42 -22.69 -31.55 29.96
CA LYS A 42 -23.41 -30.87 28.87
C LYS A 42 -22.35 -30.16 28.03
N PRO A 43 -22.35 -30.31 26.69
CA PRO A 43 -21.42 -29.57 25.86
C PRO A 43 -21.52 -28.10 26.26
N ILE A 44 -20.40 -27.53 26.71
CA ILE A 44 -20.32 -26.12 27.05
C ILE A 44 -20.56 -25.40 25.72
N THR A 45 -21.75 -24.81 25.56
CA THR A 45 -22.00 -23.88 24.46
C THR A 45 -20.90 -22.83 24.56
N GLN A 46 -20.04 -22.75 23.55
CA GLN A 46 -18.98 -21.75 23.55
C GLN A 46 -19.65 -20.38 23.65
N PRO A 47 -19.26 -19.54 24.63
CA PRO A 47 -19.80 -18.20 24.73
C PRO A 47 -19.46 -17.46 23.44
N GLU A 48 -20.43 -16.74 22.90
CA GLU A 48 -20.20 -15.92 21.72
C GLU A 48 -19.11 -14.88 22.02
N PRO A 49 -18.22 -14.59 21.05
CA PRO A 49 -17.22 -13.56 21.22
C PRO A 49 -17.93 -12.20 21.41
N LEU A 50 -17.64 -11.53 22.52
CA LEU A 50 -18.15 -10.21 22.86
C LEU A 50 -17.03 -9.17 22.72
N GLU A 51 -17.38 -7.96 22.27
CA GLU A 51 -16.44 -6.81 22.26
C GLU A 51 -16.02 -6.42 23.68
N GLU A 52 -16.96 -6.48 24.63
CA GLU A 52 -16.75 -6.12 26.03
C GLU A 52 -17.58 -7.02 26.95
N PRO A 53 -17.15 -7.22 28.21
CA PRO A 53 -17.98 -7.88 29.21
C PRO A 53 -19.31 -7.14 29.38
N ILE A 54 -20.42 -7.89 29.48
CA ILE A 54 -21.74 -7.31 29.69
C ILE A 54 -21.76 -6.59 31.03
N ASN A 55 -21.96 -5.26 31.00
CA ASN A 55 -22.16 -4.46 32.22
C ASN A 55 -23.50 -4.86 32.87
N PRO A 56 -23.50 -5.44 34.09
CA PRO A 56 -24.73 -5.89 34.72
C PRO A 56 -25.71 -4.78 35.11
N ASP A 57 -25.22 -3.54 35.21
CA ASP A 57 -26.03 -2.38 35.58
C ASP A 57 -26.76 -1.77 34.37
N GLU A 58 -26.27 -2.00 33.15
CA GLU A 58 -26.83 -1.46 31.91
C GLU A 58 -27.64 -2.49 31.11
N TYR A 59 -27.31 -3.78 31.26
CA TYR A 59 -28.01 -4.84 30.54
C TYR A 59 -29.44 -5.00 31.06
N MET A 60 -30.41 -4.60 30.25
CA MET A 60 -31.82 -4.80 30.52
C MET A 60 -32.25 -6.21 30.12
N MET A 61 -32.74 -6.97 31.11
CA MET A 61 -33.21 -8.32 30.89
C MET A 61 -34.47 -8.33 30.03
N GLY A 62 -34.65 -9.37 29.24
CA GLY A 62 -35.89 -9.55 28.48
C GLY A 62 -36.12 -10.97 27.98
N PRO A 63 -37.27 -11.19 27.33
CA PRO A 63 -37.65 -12.50 26.83
C PRO A 63 -36.57 -13.13 25.96
N GLY A 64 -36.30 -14.42 26.19
CA GLY A 64 -35.28 -15.20 25.47
C GLY A 64 -33.90 -15.20 26.10
N ASP A 65 -33.62 -14.36 27.12
CA ASP A 65 -32.36 -14.46 27.87
C ASP A 65 -32.26 -15.81 28.58
N ILE A 66 -31.07 -16.42 28.55
CA ILE A 66 -30.82 -17.73 29.18
C ILE A 66 -29.91 -17.54 30.38
N LEU A 67 -30.40 -17.96 31.54
CA LEU A 67 -29.69 -17.91 32.81
C LEU A 67 -29.32 -19.32 33.28
N ALA A 68 -28.09 -19.47 33.78
CA ALA A 68 -27.69 -20.59 34.61
C ALA A 68 -27.88 -20.21 36.09
N ILE A 69 -28.58 -21.06 36.83
CA ILE A 69 -28.68 -20.99 38.28
C ILE A 69 -28.01 -22.24 38.84
N ASN A 70 -26.85 -22.04 39.47
CA ASN A 70 -26.10 -23.12 40.11
C ASN A 70 -26.35 -23.06 41.62
N LEU A 71 -26.86 -24.16 42.17
CA LEU A 71 -27.08 -24.36 43.60
C LEU A 71 -25.96 -25.22 44.15
N TRP A 72 -25.07 -24.61 44.94
CA TRP A 72 -24.01 -25.35 45.62
C TRP A 72 -24.57 -25.90 46.94
N SER A 73 -24.69 -27.22 47.02
CA SER A 73 -25.24 -27.94 48.16
C SER A 73 -24.64 -29.35 48.27
N GLU A 74 -25.15 -30.21 49.15
CA GLU A 74 -24.76 -31.63 49.17
C GLU A 74 -25.09 -32.36 47.85
N LEU A 75 -26.09 -31.86 47.11
CA LEU A 75 -26.43 -32.27 45.75
C LEU A 75 -26.36 -31.04 44.85
N ASP A 76 -25.20 -30.82 44.21
CA ASP A 76 -25.04 -29.72 43.25
C ASP A 76 -26.10 -29.84 42.15
N THR A 77 -26.87 -28.77 41.96
CA THR A 77 -27.97 -28.73 40.98
C THR A 77 -27.85 -27.49 40.12
N ASP A 78 -27.83 -27.70 38.80
CA ASP A 78 -27.71 -26.64 37.81
C ASP A 78 -28.99 -26.53 36.97
N PHE A 79 -29.60 -25.35 36.96
CA PHE A 79 -30.74 -25.05 36.12
C PHE A 79 -30.33 -24.12 34.98
N THR A 80 -30.68 -24.50 33.75
CA THR A 80 -30.58 -23.62 32.57
C THR A 80 -31.99 -23.19 32.21
N LEU A 81 -32.32 -21.93 32.43
CA LEU A 81 -33.68 -21.41 32.35
C LEU A 81 -33.72 -20.21 31.41
N SER A 82 -34.76 -20.13 30.58
CA SER A 82 -35.00 -18.99 29.69
C SER A 82 -36.09 -18.07 30.25
N ILE A 83 -35.94 -16.76 30.03
CA ILE A 83 -37.02 -15.80 30.31
C ILE A 83 -38.15 -16.00 29.29
N THR A 84 -39.37 -16.15 29.78
CA THR A 84 -40.57 -16.36 28.96
C THR A 84 -40.98 -15.08 28.22
N PRO A 85 -41.83 -15.17 27.17
CA PRO A 85 -42.40 -14.00 26.50
C PRO A 85 -43.13 -13.02 27.42
N GLU A 86 -43.64 -13.50 28.55
CA GLU A 86 -44.28 -12.68 29.60
C GLU A 86 -43.26 -11.94 30.49
N GLY A 87 -41.96 -12.13 30.26
CA GLY A 87 -40.88 -11.51 31.02
C GLY A 87 -40.64 -12.16 32.38
N THR A 88 -41.07 -13.41 32.56
CA THR A 88 -40.92 -14.16 33.80
C THR A 88 -39.92 -15.30 33.65
N ILE A 89 -39.36 -15.79 34.76
CA ILE A 89 -38.55 -17.01 34.79
C ILE A 89 -39.20 -18.04 35.71
N LEU A 90 -39.30 -19.29 35.23
CA LEU A 90 -39.83 -20.40 36.00
C LEU A 90 -38.68 -21.18 36.63
N VAL A 91 -38.48 -21.01 37.93
CA VAL A 91 -37.45 -21.75 38.67
C VAL A 91 -38.10 -22.96 39.35
N PRO A 92 -37.65 -24.21 39.08
CA PRO A 92 -38.20 -25.40 39.72
C PRO A 92 -38.20 -25.28 41.25
N THR A 93 -39.28 -25.71 41.90
CA THR A 93 -39.47 -25.68 43.37
C THR A 93 -39.65 -24.30 44.01
N VAL A 94 -39.23 -23.22 43.34
CA VAL A 94 -39.40 -21.82 43.78
C VAL A 94 -40.65 -21.19 43.18
N GLY A 95 -40.88 -21.38 41.87
CA GLY A 95 -42.03 -20.83 41.15
C GLY A 95 -41.66 -19.76 40.12
N VAL A 96 -42.62 -18.91 39.78
CA VAL A 96 -42.51 -17.86 38.76
C VAL A 96 -41.93 -16.59 39.39
N ILE A 97 -40.88 -16.03 38.79
CA ILE A 97 -40.25 -14.78 39.21
C ILE A 97 -40.37 -13.78 38.06
N ASP A 98 -40.97 -12.62 38.32
CA ASP A 98 -41.08 -11.54 37.34
C ASP A 98 -39.75 -10.78 37.21
N LEU A 99 -39.25 -10.62 35.98
CA LEU A 99 -37.99 -9.96 35.65
C LEU A 99 -38.17 -8.75 34.73
N ASN A 100 -39.41 -8.34 34.44
CA ASN A 100 -39.68 -7.23 33.53
C ASN A 100 -39.02 -5.92 34.00
N GLY A 101 -38.31 -5.26 33.09
CA GLY A 101 -37.69 -3.96 33.34
C GLY A 101 -36.53 -3.96 34.33
N LEU A 102 -36.04 -5.13 34.76
CA LEU A 102 -34.89 -5.24 35.66
C LEU A 102 -33.57 -5.27 34.88
N THR A 103 -32.54 -4.67 35.47
CA THR A 103 -31.16 -4.86 35.00
C THR A 103 -30.67 -6.26 35.36
N LEU A 104 -29.61 -6.74 34.71
CA LEU A 104 -29.02 -8.04 35.02
C LEU A 104 -28.62 -8.13 36.50
N ARG A 105 -28.08 -7.06 37.10
CA ARG A 105 -27.76 -7.03 38.54
C ARG A 105 -29.02 -7.24 39.39
N GLN A 106 -30.06 -6.44 39.15
CA GLN A 106 -31.31 -6.52 39.89
C GLN A 106 -32.00 -7.87 39.73
N ALA A 107 -31.98 -8.45 38.53
CA ALA A 107 -32.51 -9.77 38.25
C ALA A 107 -31.74 -10.86 39.01
N LYS A 108 -30.39 -10.81 39.01
CA LYS A 108 -29.57 -11.75 39.78
C LYS A 108 -29.87 -11.70 41.27
N GLU A 109 -30.01 -10.50 41.83
CA GLU A 109 -30.37 -10.30 43.24
C GLU A 109 -31.77 -10.86 43.56
N LYS A 110 -32.78 -10.52 42.73
CA LYS A 110 -34.17 -10.98 42.91
C LYS A 110 -34.30 -12.50 42.81
N ILE A 111 -33.62 -13.11 41.84
CA ILE A 111 -33.59 -14.58 41.68
C ILE A 111 -32.90 -15.22 42.88
N SER A 112 -31.71 -14.73 43.25
CA SER A 112 -30.95 -15.28 44.38
C SER A 112 -31.76 -15.23 45.68
N ALA A 113 -32.42 -14.10 45.96
CA ALA A 113 -33.27 -13.94 47.13
C ALA A 113 -34.45 -14.94 47.13
N SER A 114 -35.12 -15.11 45.99
CA SER A 114 -36.28 -16.02 45.86
C SER A 114 -35.86 -17.49 46.02
N VAL A 115 -34.68 -17.86 45.52
CA VAL A 115 -34.13 -19.21 45.66
C VAL A 115 -33.72 -19.49 47.10
N LEU A 116 -33.04 -18.55 47.76
CA LEU A 116 -32.57 -18.70 49.14
C LEU A 116 -33.70 -18.77 50.17
N ASP A 117 -34.89 -18.23 49.86
CA ASP A 117 -36.08 -18.39 50.70
C ASP A 117 -36.55 -19.86 50.77
N ARG A 118 -36.43 -20.58 49.65
CA ARG A 118 -36.84 -21.98 49.53
C ARG A 118 -35.75 -22.98 49.88
N TYR A 119 -34.53 -22.72 49.46
CA TYR A 119 -33.35 -23.57 49.67
C TYR A 119 -32.48 -23.01 50.79
N ARG A 120 -32.62 -23.56 51.99
CA ARG A 120 -31.83 -23.14 53.16
C ARG A 120 -30.45 -23.81 53.15
N LYS A 121 -29.42 -23.09 53.63
CA LYS A 121 -28.01 -23.54 53.72
C LYS A 121 -27.34 -23.84 52.37
N THR A 122 -27.76 -23.20 51.29
CA THR A 122 -27.14 -23.30 49.96
C THR A 122 -26.55 -21.97 49.53
N SER A 123 -25.50 -21.99 48.70
CA SER A 123 -25.08 -20.78 47.97
C SER A 123 -25.58 -20.84 46.54
N VAL A 124 -26.03 -19.70 46.02
CA VAL A 124 -26.65 -19.59 44.69
C VAL A 124 -25.76 -18.72 43.82
N THR A 125 -25.46 -19.18 42.62
CA THR A 125 -24.79 -18.38 41.59
C THR A 125 -25.70 -18.26 40.38
N VAL A 126 -25.98 -17.02 39.95
CA VAL A 126 -26.78 -16.73 38.75
C VAL A 126 -25.88 -16.12 37.67
N THR A 127 -25.82 -16.78 36.52
CA THR A 127 -24.97 -16.41 35.38
C THR A 127 -25.81 -16.24 34.12
N LEU A 128 -25.57 -15.18 33.36
CA LEU A 128 -26.14 -15.02 32.02
C LEU A 128 -25.33 -15.89 31.06
N LEU A 129 -25.95 -16.92 30.48
CA LEU A 129 -25.32 -17.82 29.53
C LEU A 129 -25.40 -17.27 28.11
N ASN A 130 -26.60 -16.87 27.69
CA ASN A 130 -26.84 -16.34 26.35
C ASN A 130 -27.75 -15.12 26.45
N THR A 131 -27.45 -14.11 25.63
CA THR A 131 -28.31 -12.96 25.43
C THR A 131 -29.47 -13.33 24.51
N ARG A 132 -30.61 -12.67 24.69
CA ARG A 132 -31.73 -12.80 23.78
C ARG A 132 -31.35 -12.36 22.36
N THR A 133 -31.98 -13.03 21.39
CA THR A 133 -31.95 -12.63 19.99
C THR A 133 -33.27 -11.94 19.62
N PHE A 134 -33.19 -10.91 18.80
CA PHE A 134 -34.35 -10.19 18.28
C PHE A 134 -34.16 -9.81 16.82
N GLN A 135 -35.17 -9.19 16.22
CA GLN A 135 -35.16 -8.82 14.81
C GLN A 135 -34.88 -7.32 14.63
N VAL A 136 -33.98 -7.02 13.70
CA VAL A 136 -33.63 -5.66 13.27
C VAL A 136 -33.82 -5.57 11.76
N SER A 137 -34.45 -4.52 11.29
CA SER A 137 -34.62 -4.28 9.85
C SER A 137 -33.48 -3.43 9.31
N VAL A 138 -32.91 -3.81 8.18
CA VAL A 138 -31.87 -3.05 7.46
C VAL A 138 -32.40 -2.67 6.09
N ALA A 139 -32.35 -1.39 5.77
CA ALA A 139 -32.85 -0.84 4.51
C ALA A 139 -31.90 0.21 3.91
N GLY A 140 -32.03 0.44 2.60
CA GLY A 140 -31.30 1.46 1.87
C GLY A 140 -30.14 0.91 1.03
N ALA A 141 -29.01 1.62 0.98
CA ALA A 141 -27.84 1.31 0.17
C ALA A 141 -26.96 0.20 0.80
N ILE A 142 -27.52 -1.00 0.92
CA ILE A 142 -26.90 -2.21 1.47
C ILE A 142 -26.99 -3.36 0.45
N TYR A 143 -26.09 -4.34 0.48
CA TYR A 143 -26.14 -5.49 -0.46
C TYR A 143 -27.38 -6.37 -0.29
N ALA A 144 -27.82 -6.63 0.94
CA ALA A 144 -29.02 -7.42 1.20
C ALA A 144 -29.94 -6.67 2.18
N PRO A 145 -30.90 -5.86 1.69
CA PRO A 145 -31.91 -5.26 2.57
C PRO A 145 -32.86 -6.35 3.07
N GLY A 146 -33.27 -6.27 4.34
CA GLY A 146 -34.10 -7.29 4.94
C GLY A 146 -34.13 -7.25 6.47
N VAL A 147 -34.70 -8.29 7.06
CA VAL A 147 -34.78 -8.46 8.52
C VAL A 147 -33.69 -9.43 8.95
N TYR A 148 -32.91 -9.02 9.95
CA TYR A 148 -31.76 -9.75 10.46
C TYR A 148 -31.92 -10.06 11.94
N THR A 149 -31.44 -11.23 12.35
CA THR A 149 -31.36 -11.61 13.76
C THR A 149 -30.14 -10.96 14.40
N ALA A 150 -30.37 -10.17 15.44
CA ALA A 150 -29.36 -9.50 16.23
C ALA A 150 -29.40 -9.97 17.69
N HIS A 151 -28.24 -9.95 18.35
CA HIS A 151 -28.11 -10.20 19.79
C HIS A 151 -28.22 -8.88 20.55
N ALA A 152 -28.54 -8.94 21.85
CA ALA A 152 -28.63 -7.74 22.69
C ALA A 152 -27.31 -6.97 22.87
N THR A 153 -26.19 -7.56 22.45
CA THR A 153 -24.86 -6.94 22.43
C THR A 153 -24.45 -6.42 21.05
N ASP A 154 -25.20 -6.75 19.99
CA ASP A 154 -24.85 -6.36 18.63
C ASP A 154 -24.95 -4.83 18.44
N ARG A 155 -24.05 -4.30 17.61
CA ARG A 155 -24.04 -2.91 17.18
C ARG A 155 -24.55 -2.79 15.75
N VAL A 156 -24.81 -1.56 15.31
CA VAL A 156 -25.28 -1.29 13.95
C VAL A 156 -24.34 -1.87 12.90
N SER A 157 -23.02 -1.69 13.07
CA SER A 157 -21.99 -2.32 12.22
C SER A 157 -22.17 -3.83 12.04
N THR A 158 -22.40 -4.59 13.12
CA THR A 158 -22.60 -6.04 13.08
C THR A 158 -23.82 -6.42 12.23
N VAL A 159 -24.92 -5.68 12.37
CA VAL A 159 -26.13 -5.92 11.58
C VAL A 159 -25.93 -5.54 10.10
N VAL A 160 -25.18 -4.46 9.85
CA VAL A 160 -24.77 -4.06 8.48
C VAL A 160 -23.89 -5.12 7.83
N GLU A 161 -22.96 -5.74 8.56
CA GLU A 161 -22.13 -6.84 8.08
C GLU A 161 -22.95 -8.10 7.80
N LYS A 162 -23.88 -8.48 8.69
CA LYS A 162 -24.85 -9.56 8.47
C LYS A 162 -25.68 -9.34 7.20
N ALA A 163 -25.93 -8.09 6.85
CA ALA A 163 -26.63 -7.67 5.64
C ALA A 163 -25.73 -7.60 4.37
N GLY A 164 -24.53 -8.17 4.43
CA GLY A 164 -23.57 -8.23 3.33
C GLY A 164 -22.70 -6.99 3.18
N GLY A 165 -22.79 -6.03 4.10
CA GLY A 165 -22.04 -4.79 4.09
C GLY A 165 -22.67 -3.68 3.25
N LEU A 166 -21.99 -2.53 3.25
CA LEU A 166 -22.43 -1.32 2.55
C LEU A 166 -22.14 -1.40 1.04
N ILE A 167 -23.07 -0.95 0.20
CA ILE A 167 -22.86 -0.93 -1.26
C ILE A 167 -21.64 -0.05 -1.59
N GLY A 168 -20.65 -0.66 -2.25
CA GLY A 168 -19.43 0.01 -2.70
C GLY A 168 -19.16 -0.19 -4.19
N PHE A 169 -17.88 -0.17 -4.55
CA PHE A 169 -17.44 -0.62 -5.88
C PHE A 169 -17.43 -2.15 -5.87
N VAL A 170 -18.22 -2.76 -6.75
CA VAL A 170 -18.19 -4.21 -6.95
C VAL A 170 -17.13 -4.52 -7.99
N ASP A 171 -16.10 -5.27 -7.61
CA ASP A 171 -15.11 -5.81 -8.55
C ASP A 171 -15.77 -6.95 -9.35
N PHE A 172 -15.65 -6.94 -10.68
CA PHE A 172 -16.46 -7.78 -11.57
C PHE A 172 -16.08 -9.26 -11.58
N GLU A 173 -14.95 -9.62 -10.96
CA GLU A 173 -14.49 -11.00 -10.83
C GLU A 173 -15.39 -11.83 -9.89
N ASP A 174 -16.08 -11.19 -8.93
CA ASP A 174 -16.97 -11.88 -7.99
C ASP A 174 -18.47 -11.68 -8.30
N LYS A 175 -18.95 -12.46 -9.29
CA LYS A 175 -20.36 -12.45 -9.73
C LYS A 175 -21.36 -12.89 -8.65
N THR A 176 -20.91 -13.41 -7.51
CA THR A 176 -21.79 -13.89 -6.43
C THR A 176 -22.34 -12.76 -5.55
N LEU A 177 -21.72 -11.57 -5.59
CA LEU A 177 -22.05 -10.44 -4.71
C LEU A 177 -23.00 -9.40 -5.34
N ILE A 178 -23.53 -9.64 -6.55
CA ILE A 178 -24.48 -8.71 -7.20
C ILE A 178 -25.90 -9.06 -6.73
N PRO A 179 -26.55 -8.22 -5.90
CA PRO A 179 -27.91 -8.51 -5.43
C PRO A 179 -28.88 -8.56 -6.62
N SER A 180 -29.84 -9.50 -6.57
CA SER A 180 -30.76 -9.77 -7.68
C SER A 180 -31.58 -8.55 -8.12
N TYR A 181 -31.93 -7.65 -7.19
CA TYR A 181 -32.66 -6.41 -7.49
C TYR A 181 -31.79 -5.33 -8.17
N LEU A 182 -30.46 -5.49 -8.20
CA LEU A 182 -29.53 -4.61 -8.92
C LEU A 182 -29.21 -5.16 -10.33
N ALA A 183 -29.64 -6.38 -10.65
CA ALA A 183 -29.42 -6.99 -11.97
C ALA A 183 -30.15 -6.26 -13.11
N ASP A 184 -31.24 -5.56 -12.78
CA ASP A 184 -32.10 -4.83 -13.72
C ASP A 184 -31.66 -3.37 -13.95
N LEU A 185 -30.61 -2.89 -13.27
CA LEU A 185 -30.11 -1.53 -13.45
C LEU A 185 -29.51 -1.31 -14.86
N PRO A 186 -29.71 -0.13 -15.46
CA PRO A 186 -29.23 0.17 -16.81
C PRO A 186 -27.70 0.12 -16.88
N LYS A 187 -27.17 -0.83 -17.65
CA LYS A 187 -25.72 -1.00 -17.89
C LYS A 187 -25.23 0.14 -18.81
N LYS A 188 -24.39 1.04 -18.31
CA LYS A 188 -23.79 2.12 -19.13
C LYS A 188 -22.65 1.54 -19.97
N LYS A 189 -22.67 1.75 -21.29
CA LYS A 189 -21.54 1.37 -22.16
C LYS A 189 -20.34 2.27 -21.85
N SER A 190 -19.20 1.66 -21.53
CA SER A 190 -17.90 2.34 -21.56
C SER A 190 -17.54 2.67 -23.01
N THR A 191 -17.09 3.90 -23.27
CA THR A 191 -16.85 4.45 -24.61
C THR A 191 -15.43 4.19 -25.12
N ASP A 192 -14.71 3.20 -24.59
CA ASP A 192 -13.28 3.07 -24.90
C ASP A 192 -12.80 1.61 -24.96
N ASP A 193 -12.54 1.20 -26.20
CA ASP A 193 -11.77 0.08 -26.75
C ASP A 193 -11.84 -1.35 -26.13
N GLN A 194 -12.34 -2.25 -26.98
CA GLN A 194 -12.14 -3.70 -27.16
C GLN A 194 -11.97 -4.71 -25.98
N THR A 195 -11.94 -4.34 -24.69
CA THR A 195 -11.86 -5.36 -23.61
C THR A 195 -12.59 -5.04 -22.30
N LYS A 196 -13.63 -4.20 -22.30
CA LYS A 196 -14.21 -3.72 -21.03
C LYS A 196 -15.55 -4.38 -20.68
N GLU A 197 -15.49 -5.21 -19.65
CA GLU A 197 -16.63 -5.74 -18.90
C GLU A 197 -17.63 -4.62 -18.55
N LYS A 198 -18.93 -4.93 -18.60
CA LYS A 198 -20.01 -3.97 -18.37
C LYS A 198 -20.05 -3.56 -16.89
N MET A 199 -19.32 -2.53 -16.51
CA MET A 199 -19.33 -2.00 -15.15
C MET A 199 -20.71 -1.42 -14.77
N ILE A 200 -21.41 -2.04 -13.80
CA ILE A 200 -22.59 -1.45 -13.15
C ILE A 200 -22.07 -0.56 -12.04
N ILE A 201 -22.19 0.75 -12.20
CA ILE A 201 -21.85 1.71 -11.15
C ILE A 201 -23.03 1.74 -10.18
N LEU A 202 -22.91 1.02 -9.08
CA LEU A 202 -23.87 1.12 -7.99
C LEU A 202 -23.66 2.44 -7.23
N PRO A 203 -24.75 3.08 -6.76
CA PRO A 203 -24.63 4.23 -5.88
C PRO A 203 -23.90 3.82 -4.60
N LYS A 204 -22.76 4.46 -4.33
CA LYS A 204 -21.97 4.19 -3.11
C LYS A 204 -22.82 4.55 -1.89
N ALA A 205 -22.83 3.69 -0.89
CA ALA A 205 -23.53 3.92 0.37
C ALA A 205 -22.82 4.96 1.24
N SER A 206 -23.58 5.74 2.00
CA SER A 206 -23.01 6.61 3.03
C SER A 206 -22.48 5.77 4.18
N LYS A 207 -21.29 6.13 4.67
CA LYS A 207 -20.74 5.56 5.91
C LYS A 207 -21.05 6.41 7.13
N ARG A 208 -21.58 7.62 6.94
CA ARG A 208 -21.64 8.67 7.96
C ARG A 208 -23.05 9.14 8.27
N ALA A 209 -23.92 9.17 7.26
CA ALA A 209 -25.30 9.61 7.38
C ALA A 209 -26.26 8.44 7.64
N ILE A 210 -25.80 7.39 8.32
CA ILE A 210 -26.65 6.24 8.65
C ILE A 210 -27.56 6.64 9.80
N SER A 211 -28.81 6.16 9.78
CA SER A 211 -29.78 6.43 10.84
C SER A 211 -30.31 5.14 11.44
N LEU A 212 -30.39 5.12 12.77
CA LEU A 212 -31.01 4.05 13.55
C LEU A 212 -32.33 4.57 14.11
N LYS A 213 -33.44 4.05 13.60
CA LYS A 213 -34.78 4.41 14.05
C LYS A 213 -35.27 3.38 15.07
N ARG A 214 -35.50 3.83 16.29
CA ARG A 214 -36.07 3.06 17.39
C ARG A 214 -37.58 2.90 17.23
N ARG A 215 -38.16 1.92 17.91
CA ARG A 215 -39.60 1.64 17.92
C ARG A 215 -40.46 2.80 18.47
N ASP A 216 -39.91 3.59 19.39
CA ASP A 216 -40.57 4.77 19.97
C ASP A 216 -40.56 6.01 19.04
N GLY A 217 -39.89 5.92 17.88
CA GLY A 217 -39.75 7.00 16.92
C GLY A 217 -38.45 7.80 17.05
N THR A 218 -37.63 7.53 18.06
CA THR A 218 -36.32 8.17 18.23
C THR A 218 -35.39 7.83 17.06
N ILE A 219 -34.71 8.83 16.51
CA ILE A 219 -33.71 8.66 15.44
C ILE A 219 -32.34 8.96 16.02
N ILE A 220 -31.44 7.99 15.91
CA ILE A 220 -30.05 8.10 16.36
C ILE A 220 -29.16 8.15 15.13
N SER A 221 -28.26 9.13 15.08
CA SER A 221 -27.24 9.23 14.02
C SER A 221 -26.18 8.14 14.22
N VAL A 222 -25.75 7.51 13.13
CA VAL A 222 -24.74 6.46 13.11
C VAL A 222 -23.66 6.83 12.11
N ASP A 223 -22.41 6.88 12.58
CA ASP A 223 -21.25 7.20 11.76
C ASP A 223 -20.21 6.09 11.83
N LEU A 224 -20.36 5.11 10.95
CA LEU A 224 -19.48 3.96 10.88
C LEU A 224 -18.07 4.36 10.42
N LEU A 225 -17.91 5.42 9.62
CA LEU A 225 -16.57 5.90 9.28
C LEU A 225 -15.86 6.46 10.51
N LYS A 226 -16.54 7.27 11.32
CA LYS A 226 -15.96 7.79 12.58
C LYS A 226 -15.62 6.65 13.52
N TYR A 227 -16.48 5.65 13.67
CA TYR A 227 -16.17 4.44 14.45
C TYR A 227 -14.94 3.70 13.92
N GLU A 228 -14.88 3.40 12.62
CA GLU A 228 -13.74 2.72 11.98
C GLU A 228 -12.40 3.47 12.18
N ARG A 229 -12.43 4.80 12.22
CA ARG A 229 -11.23 5.65 12.29
C ARG A 229 -10.80 6.00 13.71
N THR A 230 -11.75 6.15 14.63
CA THR A 230 -11.51 6.68 15.98
C THR A 230 -11.78 5.66 17.09
N GLY A 231 -12.51 4.58 16.79
CA GLY A 231 -13.01 3.63 17.80
C GLY A 231 -14.16 4.17 18.65
N SER A 232 -14.75 5.33 18.31
CA SER A 232 -15.85 5.92 19.08
C SER A 232 -17.09 5.03 19.08
N LEU A 233 -17.42 4.44 20.24
CA LEU A 233 -18.59 3.57 20.42
C LEU A 233 -19.93 4.31 20.30
N GLU A 234 -19.95 5.63 20.53
CA GLU A 234 -21.12 6.48 20.34
C GLU A 234 -21.54 6.55 18.87
N ALA A 235 -20.56 6.50 17.96
CA ALA A 235 -20.80 6.53 16.52
C ALA A 235 -21.34 5.19 15.98
N ASN A 236 -21.31 4.13 16.78
CA ASN A 236 -21.77 2.77 16.43
C ASN A 236 -22.66 2.22 17.56
N PRO A 237 -23.86 2.77 17.78
CA PRO A 237 -24.72 2.40 18.90
C PRO A 237 -25.18 0.94 18.83
N ARG A 238 -25.58 0.39 19.98
CA ARG A 238 -26.22 -0.94 20.06
C ARG A 238 -27.63 -0.92 19.47
N VAL A 239 -28.00 -2.00 18.80
CA VAL A 239 -29.36 -2.21 18.27
C VAL A 239 -30.29 -2.76 19.34
N LEU A 240 -31.58 -2.51 19.19
CA LEU A 240 -32.67 -2.99 20.04
C LEU A 240 -33.73 -3.68 19.17
N ASP A 241 -34.61 -4.44 19.83
CA ASP A 241 -35.71 -5.13 19.16
C ASP A 241 -36.62 -4.16 18.40
N GLY A 242 -36.86 -4.48 17.12
CA GLY A 242 -37.70 -3.70 16.23
C GLY A 242 -37.04 -2.45 15.64
N ASP A 243 -35.73 -2.26 15.85
CA ASP A 243 -35.00 -1.17 15.24
C ASP A 243 -34.97 -1.27 13.70
N VAL A 244 -34.90 -0.11 13.06
CA VAL A 244 -34.71 0.02 11.62
C VAL A 244 -33.43 0.81 11.34
N VAL A 245 -32.44 0.15 10.76
CA VAL A 245 -31.21 0.76 10.25
C VAL A 245 -31.44 1.21 8.81
N VAL A 246 -31.31 2.50 8.56
CA VAL A 246 -31.47 3.09 7.22
C VAL A 246 -30.15 3.66 6.75
N ILE A 247 -29.63 3.11 5.65
CA ILE A 247 -28.39 3.53 5.01
C ILE A 247 -28.71 4.33 3.74
N PRO A 248 -28.46 5.65 3.69
CA PRO A 248 -28.67 6.42 2.47
C PRO A 248 -27.54 6.21 1.45
N VAL A 249 -27.80 6.65 0.22
CA VAL A 249 -26.76 6.79 -0.81
C VAL A 249 -25.86 7.98 -0.45
N MET A 250 -24.56 7.82 -0.68
CA MET A 250 -23.53 8.84 -0.44
C MET A 250 -23.68 10.01 -1.42
N GLU A 251 -23.85 11.22 -0.89
CA GLU A 251 -23.91 12.45 -1.69
C GLU A 251 -22.49 12.99 -1.93
N LYS A 252 -21.92 12.73 -3.11
CA LYS A 252 -20.52 13.08 -3.42
C LYS A 252 -20.26 14.56 -3.70
N THR A 253 -21.28 15.34 -4.04
CA THR A 253 -21.12 16.66 -4.66
C THR A 253 -21.71 17.80 -3.85
N ILE A 254 -22.51 17.47 -2.83
CA ILE A 254 -23.14 18.44 -1.95
C ILE A 254 -22.87 17.99 -0.52
N ASN A 255 -22.77 18.95 0.40
CA ASN A 255 -22.64 18.66 1.82
C ASN A 255 -21.38 17.84 2.17
N THR A 256 -20.22 18.28 1.69
CA THR A 256 -18.92 17.67 2.02
C THR A 256 -17.99 18.73 2.58
N TYR A 257 -17.09 18.37 3.49
CA TYR A 257 -15.90 19.17 3.79
C TYR A 257 -14.64 18.41 3.35
N GLY A 258 -13.48 19.04 3.38
CA GLY A 258 -12.22 18.39 3.03
C GLY A 258 -11.09 18.64 4.02
N ILE A 259 -10.20 17.67 4.16
CA ILE A 259 -8.94 17.82 4.87
C ILE A 259 -7.79 17.40 3.98
N PHE A 260 -6.76 18.25 3.89
CA PHE A 260 -5.67 18.12 2.93
C PHE A 260 -4.32 18.44 3.55
N GLY A 261 -3.25 18.11 2.83
CA GLY A 261 -1.87 18.35 3.26
C GLY A 261 -1.35 17.23 4.16
N ALA A 262 -0.66 17.58 5.23
CA ALA A 262 0.10 16.68 6.10
C ALA A 262 -0.76 15.89 7.11
N VAL A 263 -1.70 15.10 6.57
CA VAL A 263 -2.57 14.18 7.32
C VAL A 263 -2.51 12.79 6.73
N ARG A 264 -2.82 11.76 7.53
CA ARG A 264 -2.66 10.35 7.09
C ARG A 264 -3.70 9.91 6.06
N ALA A 265 -4.90 10.49 6.10
CA ALA A 265 -5.98 10.20 5.15
C ALA A 265 -6.58 11.51 4.59
N PRO A 266 -5.89 12.18 3.65
CA PRO A 266 -6.40 13.40 3.03
C PRO A 266 -7.55 13.09 2.06
N GLY A 267 -8.51 14.00 1.95
CA GLY A 267 -9.61 13.88 1.00
C GLY A 267 -10.86 14.64 1.43
N PHE A 268 -11.88 14.52 0.58
CA PHE A 268 -13.25 14.96 0.89
C PHE A 268 -13.97 13.91 1.72
N LEU A 269 -14.82 14.38 2.62
CA LEU A 269 -15.62 13.60 3.54
C LEU A 269 -17.05 14.14 3.56
N GLU A 270 -18.02 13.25 3.76
CA GLU A 270 -19.41 13.66 3.99
C GLU A 270 -19.47 14.53 5.24
N TYR A 271 -20.18 15.66 5.15
CA TYR A 271 -20.42 16.56 6.26
C TYR A 271 -21.36 15.89 7.27
N SER A 272 -20.98 15.92 8.55
CA SER A 272 -21.89 15.66 9.66
C SER A 272 -22.09 16.93 10.48
N GLU A 273 -23.32 17.16 10.91
CA GLU A 273 -23.66 18.31 11.73
C GLU A 273 -22.97 18.24 13.10
N GLY A 274 -22.49 19.39 13.58
CA GLY A 274 -21.87 19.51 14.90
C GLY A 274 -20.38 19.14 14.97
N GLU A 275 -19.77 18.70 13.87
CA GLU A 275 -18.34 18.34 13.86
C GLU A 275 -17.42 19.55 13.87
N ARG A 276 -16.24 19.35 14.47
CA ARG A 276 -15.21 20.37 14.59
C ARG A 276 -13.94 19.99 13.87
N VAL A 277 -12.97 20.92 13.83
CA VAL A 277 -11.66 20.68 13.19
C VAL A 277 -10.95 19.49 13.83
N SER A 278 -11.01 19.35 15.16
CA SER A 278 -10.41 18.21 15.87
C SER A 278 -10.98 16.86 15.43
N ASP A 279 -12.31 16.75 15.26
CA ASP A 279 -12.97 15.55 14.73
C ASP A 279 -12.44 15.20 13.35
N LEU A 280 -12.34 16.19 12.47
CA LEU A 280 -11.87 16.02 11.10
C LEU A 280 -10.42 15.52 11.05
N ILE A 281 -9.54 16.03 11.91
CA ILE A 281 -8.18 15.54 12.06
C ILE A 281 -8.16 14.09 12.57
N ALA A 282 -9.02 13.75 13.53
CA ALA A 282 -9.11 12.39 14.05
C ALA A 282 -9.60 11.39 12.99
N ILE A 283 -10.61 11.76 12.21
CA ILE A 283 -11.15 10.95 11.09
C ILE A 283 -10.10 10.80 9.97
N ALA A 284 -9.23 11.80 9.78
CA ALA A 284 -8.09 11.73 8.87
C ALA A 284 -6.93 10.87 9.39
N ASN A 285 -7.13 10.09 10.46
CA ASN A 285 -6.11 9.30 11.17
C ASN A 285 -4.96 10.15 11.74
N GLY A 286 -5.22 11.42 12.07
CA GLY A 286 -4.25 12.35 12.63
C GLY A 286 -3.22 12.87 11.63
N LEU A 287 -2.27 13.63 12.16
CA LEU A 287 -1.22 14.29 11.39
C LEU A 287 -0.12 13.30 10.93
N THR A 288 0.52 13.58 9.80
CA THR A 288 1.74 12.88 9.40
C THR A 288 2.94 13.36 10.22
N LEU A 289 4.04 12.60 10.21
CA LEU A 289 5.26 12.95 10.97
C LEU A 289 5.90 14.27 10.51
N ASN A 290 5.74 14.61 9.23
CA ASN A 290 6.22 15.85 8.64
C ASN A 290 5.20 17.00 8.70
N ALA A 291 4.12 16.87 9.46
CA ALA A 291 3.15 17.94 9.61
C ALA A 291 3.69 19.08 10.47
N ASP A 292 3.38 20.32 10.09
CA ASP A 292 3.46 21.44 11.02
C ASP A 292 2.34 21.28 12.05
N SER A 293 2.70 20.81 13.25
CA SER A 293 1.76 20.59 14.34
C SER A 293 1.37 21.88 15.07
N SER A 294 1.88 23.04 14.66
CA SER A 294 1.58 24.33 15.29
C SER A 294 0.37 25.02 14.66
N SER A 295 0.20 24.90 13.33
CA SER A 295 -0.76 25.69 12.58
C SER A 295 -1.46 24.92 11.47
N ALA A 296 -2.70 25.31 11.20
CA ALA A 296 -3.48 24.84 10.05
C ALA A 296 -4.23 26.01 9.41
N GLN A 297 -4.74 25.82 8.21
CA GLN A 297 -5.55 26.82 7.52
C GLN A 297 -6.92 26.25 7.20
N LEU A 298 -7.96 26.95 7.60
CA LEU A 298 -9.33 26.66 7.21
C LEU A 298 -9.76 27.64 6.12
N ILE A 299 -10.10 27.10 4.95
CA ILE A 299 -10.72 27.83 3.86
C ILE A 299 -12.22 27.63 3.98
N ARG A 300 -12.96 28.72 4.22
CA ARG A 300 -14.42 28.72 4.36
C ARG A 300 -15.06 29.49 3.22
N PHE A 301 -16.05 28.89 2.57
CA PHE A 301 -16.81 29.57 1.53
C PHE A 301 -17.90 30.46 2.13
N GLY A 302 -18.08 31.64 1.55
CA GLY A 302 -19.14 32.58 1.86
C GLY A 302 -20.51 32.09 1.40
N GLY A 303 -21.57 32.78 1.81
CA GLY A 303 -22.95 32.42 1.43
C GLY A 303 -23.23 32.49 -0.07
N ASP A 304 -22.41 33.22 -0.83
CA ASP A 304 -22.44 33.28 -2.29
C ASP A 304 -21.77 32.06 -2.96
N LYS A 305 -21.15 31.17 -2.17
CA LYS A 305 -20.36 30.00 -2.61
C LYS A 305 -19.15 30.33 -3.49
N ILE A 306 -18.79 31.60 -3.62
CA ILE A 306 -17.70 32.08 -4.47
C ILE A 306 -16.62 32.71 -3.61
N SER A 307 -17.01 33.56 -2.66
CA SER A 307 -16.08 34.23 -1.76
C SER A 307 -15.44 33.21 -0.82
N THR A 308 -14.12 33.28 -0.62
CA THR A 308 -13.39 32.41 0.31
C THR A 308 -12.74 33.22 1.42
N PHE A 309 -12.88 32.76 2.65
CA PHE A 309 -12.22 33.30 3.84
C PHE A 309 -11.16 32.32 4.29
N LEU A 310 -9.92 32.80 4.46
CA LEU A 310 -8.83 32.02 5.05
C LEU A 310 -8.78 32.33 6.55
N ILE A 311 -8.89 31.30 7.36
CA ILE A 311 -8.85 31.36 8.83
C ILE A 311 -7.63 30.54 9.28
N ASP A 312 -6.64 31.19 9.87
CA ASP A 312 -5.52 30.48 10.48
C ASP A 312 -5.97 29.83 11.81
N LEU A 313 -5.61 28.57 12.01
CA LEU A 313 -5.98 27.75 13.14
C LEU A 313 -4.74 27.39 13.96
N ASN A 314 -4.86 27.43 15.29
CA ASN A 314 -3.81 26.97 16.21
C ASN A 314 -4.05 25.49 16.56
N LEU A 315 -3.25 24.60 15.98
CA LEU A 315 -3.41 23.16 16.19
C LEU A 315 -3.04 22.71 17.60
N ILE A 316 -2.11 23.40 18.27
CA ILE A 316 -1.73 23.08 19.66
C ILE A 316 -2.93 23.28 20.58
N SER A 317 -3.65 24.40 20.44
CA SER A 317 -4.87 24.67 21.20
C SER A 317 -5.97 23.65 20.87
N ILE A 318 -6.23 23.41 19.58
CA ILE A 318 -7.33 22.55 19.11
C ILE A 318 -7.14 21.09 19.55
N LEU A 319 -5.95 20.54 19.35
CA LEU A 319 -5.65 19.15 19.69
C LEU A 319 -5.41 18.96 21.19
N GLY A 320 -4.97 20.00 21.90
CA GLY A 320 -4.80 19.99 23.35
C GLY A 320 -6.11 20.14 24.12
N ASN A 321 -7.13 20.75 23.54
CA ASN A 321 -8.47 20.90 24.12
C ASN A 321 -9.58 20.75 23.07
N PRO A 322 -9.86 19.52 22.59
CA PRO A 322 -10.94 19.26 21.64
C PRO A 322 -12.29 19.76 22.16
N GLY A 323 -13.07 20.44 21.32
CA GLY A 323 -14.33 21.09 21.70
C GLY A 323 -14.18 22.48 22.33
N GLY A 324 -12.96 22.98 22.53
CA GLY A 324 -12.68 24.32 23.03
C GLY A 324 -13.08 25.45 22.07
N ALA A 325 -12.87 26.71 22.51
CA ALA A 325 -13.23 27.90 21.73
C ALA A 325 -12.48 28.01 20.39
N ASP A 326 -11.22 27.55 20.35
CA ASP A 326 -10.38 27.55 19.16
C ASP A 326 -10.72 26.42 18.18
N ASP A 327 -11.43 25.39 18.64
CA ASP A 327 -11.83 24.23 17.83
C ASP A 327 -13.12 24.52 17.08
N LEU A 328 -13.00 25.19 15.94
CA LEU A 328 -14.14 25.71 15.20
C LEU A 328 -15.08 24.61 14.69
N LEU A 329 -16.39 24.89 14.78
CA LEU A 329 -17.42 24.10 14.11
C LEU A 329 -17.25 24.21 12.59
N LEU A 330 -17.27 23.05 11.94
CA LEU A 330 -17.17 22.92 10.49
C LEU A 330 -18.52 23.21 9.82
N ARG A 331 -18.43 23.66 8.58
CA ARG A 331 -19.56 23.94 7.69
C ARG A 331 -19.40 23.13 6.40
N PRO A 332 -20.49 22.90 5.66
CA PRO A 332 -20.40 22.37 4.31
C PRO A 332 -19.40 23.20 3.47
N ASP A 333 -18.64 22.50 2.63
CA ASP A 333 -17.59 23.01 1.74
C ASP A 333 -16.31 23.56 2.41
N ASP A 334 -16.24 23.56 3.75
CA ASP A 334 -15.01 23.92 4.46
C ASP A 334 -13.83 23.03 4.04
N ARG A 335 -12.63 23.62 3.93
CA ARG A 335 -11.40 22.90 3.61
C ARG A 335 -10.33 23.21 4.65
N VAL A 336 -9.92 22.20 5.39
CA VAL A 336 -8.79 22.29 6.33
C VAL A 336 -7.52 21.84 5.62
N PHE A 337 -6.50 22.67 5.63
CA PHE A 337 -5.18 22.39 5.05
C PHE A 337 -4.13 22.38 6.16
N ILE A 338 -3.49 21.23 6.36
CA ILE A 338 -2.36 21.08 7.28
C ILE A 338 -1.07 21.23 6.47
N LYS A 339 -0.24 22.22 6.81
CA LYS A 339 1.05 22.40 6.13
C LYS A 339 2.00 21.27 6.51
N SER A 340 2.80 20.81 5.55
CA SER A 340 4.00 20.03 5.87
C SER A 340 5.15 20.96 6.22
N ILE A 341 6.01 20.54 7.13
CA ILE A 341 7.30 21.15 7.35
C ILE A 341 8.14 20.92 6.09
N GLU A 342 8.45 22.00 5.38
CA GLU A 342 9.36 21.98 4.25
C GLU A 342 10.71 21.43 4.71
N SER A 343 11.30 20.57 3.90
CA SER A 343 12.57 19.90 4.22
C SER A 343 12.57 18.95 5.43
N TYR A 344 11.42 18.37 5.80
CA TYR A 344 11.35 17.35 6.85
C TYR A 344 12.22 16.13 6.51
N HIS A 345 13.40 16.07 7.13
CA HIS A 345 14.47 15.13 6.78
C HIS A 345 14.83 15.16 5.28
N ASP A 346 14.90 16.35 4.66
CA ASP A 346 15.48 16.44 3.33
C ASP A 346 16.82 15.72 3.33
N LYS A 347 16.95 14.78 2.39
CA LYS A 347 18.19 14.04 2.18
C LYS A 347 19.19 14.96 1.53
N LEU A 348 19.63 15.97 2.27
CA LEU A 348 20.73 16.84 1.92
C LEU A 348 21.97 15.95 1.96
N GLN A 349 22.20 15.24 0.86
CA GLN A 349 23.27 14.28 0.72
C GLN A 349 23.93 14.42 -0.64
N VAL A 350 25.21 14.13 -0.67
CA VAL A 350 26.02 14.09 -1.89
C VAL A 350 26.71 12.74 -1.96
N LYS A 351 27.04 12.31 -3.16
CA LYS A 351 27.66 11.01 -3.40
C LYS A 351 29.10 11.23 -3.84
N ILE A 352 30.05 10.56 -3.20
CA ILE A 352 31.47 10.58 -3.60
C ILE A 352 31.87 9.16 -3.96
N GLU A 353 32.33 8.97 -5.20
CA GLU A 353 32.75 7.69 -5.74
C GLU A 353 34.17 7.74 -6.33
N GLY A 354 34.74 6.56 -6.51
CA GLY A 354 36.05 6.36 -7.11
C GLY A 354 37.20 6.33 -6.08
N GLU A 355 38.34 6.89 -6.46
CA GLU A 355 39.63 6.77 -5.78
C GLU A 355 39.78 7.80 -4.65
N VAL A 356 38.90 7.67 -3.67
CA VAL A 356 38.95 8.35 -2.37
C VAL A 356 39.13 7.30 -1.26
N ARG A 357 39.58 7.72 -0.07
CA ARG A 357 39.79 6.78 1.04
C ARG A 357 38.49 6.10 1.48
N PHE A 358 37.39 6.84 1.53
CA PHE A 358 36.08 6.35 1.95
C PHE A 358 35.00 6.78 0.94
N PRO A 359 34.75 6.02 -0.13
CA PRO A 359 33.65 6.31 -1.04
C PRO A 359 32.30 6.06 -0.34
N GLY A 360 31.28 6.85 -0.69
CA GLY A 360 29.95 6.73 -0.10
C GLY A 360 29.10 7.98 -0.19
N THR A 361 27.98 7.97 0.51
CA THR A 361 27.03 9.09 0.60
C THR A 361 27.28 9.91 1.86
N TYR A 362 27.35 11.22 1.70
CA TYR A 362 27.70 12.16 2.76
C TYR A 362 26.58 13.17 2.95
N TRP A 363 26.12 13.33 4.19
CA TRP A 363 25.16 14.36 4.56
C TRP A 363 25.81 15.75 4.50
N ILE A 364 25.08 16.72 3.98
CA ILE A 364 25.41 18.14 3.97
C ILE A 364 24.36 18.90 4.78
N GLU A 365 24.81 19.87 5.56
CA GLU A 365 23.93 20.63 6.45
C GLU A 365 23.11 21.70 5.71
N SER A 366 23.57 22.12 4.53
CA SER A 366 22.89 23.06 3.62
C SER A 366 23.53 23.02 2.22
N ASP A 367 22.95 23.74 1.27
CA ASP A 367 23.47 23.95 -0.10
C ASP A 367 24.71 24.88 -0.19
N SER A 368 25.23 25.29 0.96
CA SER A 368 26.42 26.14 1.09
C SER A 368 27.67 25.37 1.51
N VAL A 369 27.57 24.04 1.69
CA VAL A 369 28.71 23.19 2.06
C VAL A 369 29.65 23.05 0.86
N MET A 370 30.92 23.40 1.06
CA MET A 370 31.94 23.36 0.01
C MET A 370 32.41 21.94 -0.34
N LEU A 371 32.79 21.72 -1.60
CA LEU A 371 33.33 20.46 -2.11
C LEU A 371 34.53 19.96 -1.30
N SER A 372 35.48 20.85 -0.98
CA SER A 372 36.66 20.50 -0.18
C SER A 372 36.30 19.92 1.20
N LYS A 373 35.25 20.45 1.84
CA LYS A 373 34.79 19.99 3.15
C LYS A 373 34.29 18.56 3.09
N VAL A 374 33.50 18.20 2.09
CA VAL A 374 32.99 16.83 1.94
C VAL A 374 34.09 15.87 1.49
N LEU A 375 34.99 16.29 0.59
CA LEU A 375 36.18 15.49 0.23
C LEU A 375 37.03 15.15 1.45
N SER A 376 37.18 16.08 2.40
CA SER A 376 37.89 15.82 3.65
C SER A 376 37.20 14.76 4.52
N ARG A 377 35.85 14.78 4.58
CA ARG A 377 35.04 13.75 5.27
C ARG A 377 35.20 12.37 4.60
N ALA A 378 35.37 12.35 3.27
CA ALA A 378 35.69 11.15 2.49
C ALA A 378 37.16 10.69 2.61
N GLY A 379 37.95 11.35 3.46
CA GLY A 379 39.37 11.03 3.67
C GLY A 379 40.29 11.47 2.53
N ASN A 380 39.84 12.42 1.70
CA ASN A 380 40.47 12.97 0.51
C ASN A 380 40.73 11.94 -0.61
N PRO A 381 41.01 12.40 -1.84
CA PRO A 381 41.50 11.53 -2.92
C PRO A 381 42.82 10.86 -2.53
N THR A 382 43.03 9.61 -2.94
CA THR A 382 44.29 8.90 -2.66
C THR A 382 45.42 9.34 -3.61
N GLU A 383 46.63 8.83 -3.41
CA GLU A 383 47.76 9.06 -4.33
C GLU A 383 47.55 8.47 -5.74
N TYR A 384 46.66 7.48 -5.86
CA TYR A 384 46.31 6.86 -7.14
C TYR A 384 45.17 7.59 -7.84
N ALA A 385 44.66 8.69 -7.29
CA ALA A 385 43.52 9.41 -7.84
C ALA A 385 43.92 10.30 -9.01
N ASP A 386 43.16 10.22 -10.10
CA ASP A 386 43.29 11.13 -11.23
C ASP A 386 42.41 12.36 -11.02
N LEU A 387 42.98 13.36 -10.35
CA LEU A 387 42.32 14.64 -10.09
C LEU A 387 41.97 15.44 -11.36
N SER A 388 42.61 15.14 -12.50
CA SER A 388 42.38 15.86 -13.75
C SER A 388 41.14 15.37 -14.50
N ARG A 389 40.76 14.11 -14.26
CA ARG A 389 39.56 13.47 -14.81
C ARG A 389 38.39 13.41 -13.81
N ALA A 390 38.55 14.00 -12.63
CA ALA A 390 37.46 14.11 -11.68
C ALA A 390 36.28 14.87 -12.30
N GLU A 391 35.08 14.33 -12.11
CA GLU A 391 33.86 14.90 -12.64
C GLU A 391 32.82 15.03 -11.54
N MET A 392 32.03 16.10 -11.60
CA MET A 392 30.87 16.31 -10.76
C MET A 392 29.63 16.37 -11.64
N ILE A 393 28.60 15.62 -11.28
CA ILE A 393 27.32 15.58 -11.95
C ILE A 393 26.28 16.11 -10.97
N ARG A 394 25.58 17.15 -11.38
CA ARG A 394 24.51 17.78 -10.63
C ARG A 394 23.19 17.40 -11.28
N GLU A 395 22.41 16.58 -10.58
CA GLU A 395 21.07 16.16 -11.03
C GLU A 395 20.15 17.36 -11.30
N SER A 396 20.31 18.44 -10.50
CA SER A 396 19.57 19.70 -10.63
C SER A 396 20.14 20.69 -11.65
N GLY A 397 21.09 20.27 -12.49
CA GLY A 397 21.54 21.09 -13.60
C GLY A 397 20.39 21.19 -14.59
N GLU A 398 19.61 22.27 -14.49
CA GLU A 398 18.61 22.74 -15.45
C GLU A 398 18.72 21.95 -16.76
N PHE A 399 17.80 21.00 -16.98
CA PHE A 399 17.41 20.70 -18.34
C PHE A 399 16.92 22.03 -18.90
N THR A 400 17.85 22.83 -19.45
CA THR A 400 17.50 23.84 -20.42
C THR A 400 16.85 23.03 -21.52
N PHE A 401 15.52 22.94 -21.46
CA PHE A 401 14.74 22.18 -22.39
C PHE A 401 15.08 22.75 -23.75
N ASP A 402 15.86 21.99 -24.51
CA ASP A 402 16.36 22.38 -25.81
C ASP A 402 15.37 21.82 -26.83
N PRO A 403 14.41 22.64 -27.31
CA PRO A 403 13.34 22.15 -28.16
C PRO A 403 13.89 21.62 -29.49
N GLU A 404 15.01 22.19 -29.96
CA GLU A 404 15.69 21.75 -31.18
C GLU A 404 16.36 20.40 -30.99
N PHE A 405 17.07 20.18 -29.88
CA PHE A 405 17.66 18.87 -29.58
C PHE A 405 16.59 17.78 -29.41
N GLU A 406 15.47 18.08 -28.75
CA GLU A 406 14.35 17.14 -28.60
C GLU A 406 13.63 16.85 -29.93
N ARG A 407 13.53 17.83 -30.83
CA ARG A 407 13.06 17.63 -32.20
C ARG A 407 14.01 16.71 -32.97
N LEU A 408 15.32 16.99 -32.92
CA LEU A 408 16.34 16.23 -33.64
C LEU A 408 16.46 14.78 -33.14
N LYS A 409 16.25 14.50 -31.84
CA LYS A 409 16.18 13.13 -31.32
C LYS A 409 15.12 12.25 -32.00
N LYS A 410 14.04 12.86 -32.51
CA LYS A 410 12.90 12.15 -33.12
C LYS A 410 12.98 12.11 -34.65
N MET A 411 13.95 12.80 -35.24
CA MET A 411 14.16 12.89 -36.69
C MET A 411 15.15 11.81 -37.15
N GLN A 412 15.01 11.29 -38.38
CA GLN A 412 16.01 10.37 -38.93
C GLN A 412 17.28 11.12 -39.34
N VAL A 413 18.44 10.49 -39.23
CA VAL A 413 19.75 11.16 -39.45
C VAL A 413 19.91 11.68 -40.88
N ASP A 414 19.32 11.01 -41.86
CA ASP A 414 19.30 11.39 -43.28
C ASP A 414 18.37 12.56 -43.59
N GLU A 415 17.42 12.86 -42.69
CA GLU A 415 16.55 14.04 -42.77
C GLU A 415 17.19 15.29 -42.15
N MET A 416 18.29 15.13 -41.40
CA MET A 416 19.00 16.24 -40.78
C MET A 416 19.90 16.96 -41.80
N THR A 417 19.89 18.29 -41.76
CA THR A 417 20.92 19.07 -42.42
C THR A 417 22.30 18.80 -41.77
N GLN A 418 23.38 19.09 -42.50
CA GLN A 418 24.74 18.90 -41.97
C GLN A 418 24.97 19.66 -40.65
N SER A 419 24.41 20.86 -40.50
CA SER A 419 24.53 21.67 -39.30
C SER A 419 23.72 21.09 -38.13
N GLU A 420 22.50 20.61 -38.39
CA GLU A 420 21.66 19.93 -37.39
C GLU A 420 22.30 18.62 -36.91
N TYR A 421 22.89 17.86 -37.83
CA TYR A 421 23.60 16.64 -37.48
C TYR A 421 24.82 16.94 -36.58
N GLU A 422 25.63 17.95 -36.91
CA GLU A 422 26.75 18.34 -36.05
C GLU A 422 26.28 18.89 -34.69
N TYR A 423 25.18 19.64 -34.66
CA TYR A 423 24.55 20.11 -33.42
C TYR A 423 24.06 18.93 -32.55
N PHE A 424 23.28 18.02 -33.14
CA PHE A 424 22.77 16.82 -32.49
C PHE A 424 23.90 15.95 -31.95
N LYS A 425 24.95 15.75 -32.75
CA LYS A 425 26.15 14.99 -32.36
C LYS A 425 26.93 15.66 -31.22
N MET A 426 27.02 16.98 -31.21
CA MET A 426 27.66 17.74 -30.13
C MET A 426 26.85 17.60 -28.83
N ARG A 427 25.55 17.94 -28.85
CA ARG A 427 24.66 17.86 -27.69
C ARG A 427 24.51 16.44 -27.15
N SER A 428 24.43 15.43 -28.02
CA SER A 428 24.36 14.02 -27.62
C SER A 428 25.61 13.51 -26.90
N ARG A 429 26.75 14.21 -26.99
CA ARG A 429 27.99 13.86 -26.29
C ARG A 429 28.17 14.61 -24.97
N GLU A 430 27.40 15.67 -24.74
CA GLU A 430 27.42 16.40 -23.49
C GLU A 430 26.75 15.55 -22.40
N LYS A 431 27.48 15.27 -21.31
CA LYS A 431 26.87 14.66 -20.13
C LYS A 431 25.99 15.72 -19.45
N ALA A 432 24.68 15.50 -19.42
CA ALA A 432 23.74 16.37 -18.71
C ALA A 432 24.15 16.55 -17.24
N GLY A 433 24.01 17.77 -16.72
CA GLY A 433 24.35 18.09 -15.33
C GLY A 433 25.85 18.11 -15.01
N ARG A 434 26.76 17.91 -15.98
CA ARG A 434 28.20 17.96 -15.71
C ARG A 434 28.63 19.36 -15.26
N VAL A 435 29.21 19.44 -14.07
CA VAL A 435 29.84 20.65 -13.51
C VAL A 435 31.35 20.54 -13.69
N SER A 436 31.95 21.58 -14.27
CA SER A 436 33.41 21.65 -14.44
C SER A 436 34.08 21.89 -13.10
N ILE A 437 34.83 20.89 -12.61
CA ILE A 437 35.63 20.98 -11.38
C ILE A 437 37.13 20.88 -11.71
N ASN A 438 37.96 21.56 -10.90
CA ASN A 438 39.41 21.46 -11.02
C ASN A 438 40.04 21.09 -9.68
N LEU A 439 40.07 19.79 -9.38
CA LEU A 439 40.61 19.29 -8.12
C LEU A 439 42.14 19.45 -8.00
N VAL A 440 42.85 19.56 -9.12
CA VAL A 440 44.30 19.83 -9.12
C VAL A 440 44.56 21.19 -8.48
N LYS A 441 43.90 22.25 -8.97
CA LYS A 441 44.05 23.60 -8.43
C LYS A 441 43.49 23.70 -7.01
N LEU A 442 42.35 23.08 -6.74
CA LEU A 442 41.72 23.10 -5.42
C LEU A 442 42.59 22.43 -4.35
N LEU A 443 43.09 21.21 -4.60
CA LEU A 443 43.76 20.40 -3.57
C LEU A 443 45.29 20.52 -3.58
N LYS A 444 45.93 20.56 -4.76
CA LYS A 444 47.41 20.64 -4.85
C LYS A 444 47.91 22.07 -4.73
N GLU A 445 47.29 23.01 -5.46
CA GLU A 445 47.68 24.43 -5.44
C GLU A 445 47.01 25.20 -4.29
N LYS A 446 46.05 24.57 -3.58
CA LYS A 446 45.25 25.18 -2.49
C LYS A 446 44.54 26.46 -2.92
N ASN A 447 44.09 26.52 -4.17
CA ASN A 447 43.31 27.65 -4.66
C ASN A 447 41.80 27.41 -4.43
N HIS A 448 41.27 28.08 -3.41
CA HIS A 448 39.86 27.99 -3.02
C HIS A 448 38.88 28.65 -4.00
N GLU A 449 39.34 29.37 -5.03
CA GLU A 449 38.46 29.84 -6.13
C GLU A 449 37.82 28.67 -6.91
N TYR A 450 38.44 27.49 -6.86
CA TYR A 450 37.92 26.26 -7.48
C TYR A 450 37.09 25.42 -6.52
N ASP A 451 36.81 25.91 -5.31
CA ASP A 451 35.95 25.24 -4.34
C ASP A 451 34.49 25.60 -4.63
N ILE A 452 33.69 24.60 -4.97
CA ILE A 452 32.32 24.80 -5.43
C ILE A 452 31.36 24.43 -4.30
N PRO A 453 30.33 25.25 -4.02
CA PRO A 453 29.26 24.85 -3.11
C PRO A 453 28.45 23.70 -3.69
N LEU A 454 28.26 22.67 -2.88
CA LEU A 454 27.53 21.46 -3.24
C LEU A 454 26.03 21.64 -3.04
N ARG A 455 25.26 20.94 -3.88
CA ARG A 455 23.81 20.83 -3.77
C ARG A 455 23.41 19.40 -3.43
N PRO A 456 22.21 19.20 -2.87
CA PRO A 456 21.66 17.86 -2.68
C PRO A 456 21.66 17.09 -4.01
N SER A 457 22.00 15.79 -3.92
CA SER A 457 22.17 14.87 -5.04
C SER A 457 23.34 15.16 -5.99
N ASP A 458 24.27 16.06 -5.65
CA ASP A 458 25.53 16.15 -6.40
C ASP A 458 26.30 14.82 -6.28
N GLU A 459 26.78 14.32 -7.41
CA GLU A 459 27.61 13.13 -7.50
C GLU A 459 29.01 13.52 -7.97
N ILE A 460 30.01 13.19 -7.17
CA ILE A 460 31.42 13.46 -7.42
C ILE A 460 32.10 12.13 -7.69
N PHE A 461 32.63 11.97 -8.90
CA PHE A 461 33.39 10.79 -9.29
C PHE A 461 34.84 11.17 -9.52
N ILE A 462 35.74 10.51 -8.79
CA ILE A 462 37.19 10.71 -8.91
C ILE A 462 37.79 9.40 -9.43
N PRO A 463 38.12 9.29 -10.73
CA PRO A 463 38.64 8.04 -11.26
C PRO A 463 40.04 7.73 -10.71
N ARG A 464 40.40 6.45 -10.73
CA ARG A 464 41.78 6.02 -10.52
C ARG A 464 42.65 6.44 -11.71
N GLN A 465 43.90 6.77 -11.44
CA GLN A 465 44.91 7.03 -12.44
C GLN A 465 45.19 5.76 -13.24
N GLU A 466 44.88 5.82 -14.52
CA GLU A 466 45.25 4.79 -15.46
C GLU A 466 46.73 4.93 -15.79
N LEU A 467 47.49 3.84 -15.70
CA LEU A 467 48.90 3.76 -16.09
C LEU A 467 49.04 2.95 -17.39
N THR A 468 48.00 2.97 -18.23
CA THR A 468 47.91 2.19 -19.46
C THR A 468 47.32 3.03 -20.59
N VAL A 469 47.62 2.64 -21.83
CA VAL A 469 47.02 3.14 -23.07
C VAL A 469 46.26 1.98 -23.70
N SER A 470 45.00 2.20 -24.08
CA SER A 470 44.18 1.19 -24.74
C SER A 470 44.49 1.18 -26.23
N VAL A 471 44.97 0.07 -26.78
CA VAL A 471 45.22 -0.08 -28.22
C VAL A 471 44.11 -0.93 -28.84
N THR A 472 43.34 -0.35 -29.76
CA THR A 472 42.13 -0.97 -30.32
C THR A 472 42.06 -0.87 -31.85
N GLY A 473 41.18 -1.66 -32.45
CA GLY A 473 40.98 -1.74 -33.89
C GLY A 473 41.86 -2.79 -34.55
N GLN A 474 42.40 -2.47 -35.73
CA GLN A 474 43.08 -3.40 -36.63
C GLN A 474 44.55 -3.66 -36.24
N VAL A 475 44.78 -4.06 -34.99
CA VAL A 475 46.06 -4.56 -34.48
C VAL A 475 45.98 -6.06 -34.21
N ARG A 476 47.11 -6.77 -34.13
CA ARG A 476 47.10 -8.23 -33.95
C ARG A 476 46.55 -8.65 -32.58
N ASN A 477 46.90 -7.90 -31.52
CA ASN A 477 46.48 -8.15 -30.15
C ASN A 477 45.91 -6.87 -29.52
N PRO A 478 44.65 -6.51 -29.78
CA PRO A 478 44.01 -5.37 -29.12
C PRO A 478 44.00 -5.54 -27.60
N GLY A 479 44.26 -4.48 -26.85
CA GLY A 479 44.32 -4.55 -25.39
C GLY A 479 44.99 -3.34 -24.72
N LEU A 480 45.13 -3.42 -23.40
CA LEU A 480 45.79 -2.38 -22.59
C LEU A 480 47.31 -2.57 -22.61
N VAL A 481 48.03 -1.50 -22.89
CA VAL A 481 49.50 -1.48 -22.91
C VAL A 481 49.99 -0.52 -21.81
N PRO A 482 50.98 -0.90 -20.98
CA PRO A 482 51.55 -0.01 -19.98
C PRO A 482 52.00 1.33 -20.58
N PHE A 483 51.56 2.42 -19.97
CA PHE A 483 51.91 3.78 -20.37
C PHE A 483 53.39 4.02 -20.14
N LEU A 484 54.06 4.55 -21.16
CA LEU A 484 55.43 5.02 -21.11
C LEU A 484 55.44 6.47 -21.59
N ASP A 485 55.97 7.36 -20.76
CA ASP A 485 55.98 8.79 -21.05
C ASP A 485 56.81 9.10 -22.30
N GLY A 486 56.29 9.98 -23.15
CA GLY A 486 56.89 10.34 -24.45
C GLY A 486 56.93 9.23 -25.51
N ALA A 487 56.39 8.04 -25.24
CA ALA A 487 56.42 6.94 -26.21
C ALA A 487 55.59 7.24 -27.47
N SER A 488 56.10 6.82 -28.63
CA SER A 488 55.42 7.01 -29.91
C SER A 488 54.24 6.04 -30.08
N ILE A 489 53.41 6.28 -31.08
CA ILE A 489 52.34 5.33 -31.43
C ILE A 489 52.90 3.99 -31.87
N ASP A 490 54.01 4.00 -32.63
CA ASP A 490 54.63 2.76 -33.10
C ASP A 490 55.03 1.87 -31.93
N TYR A 491 55.48 2.46 -30.81
CA TYR A 491 55.71 1.72 -29.57
C TYR A 491 54.45 0.99 -29.11
N TYR A 492 53.33 1.70 -28.94
CA TYR A 492 52.08 1.09 -28.46
C TYR A 492 51.50 0.06 -29.42
N VAL A 493 51.53 0.34 -30.73
CA VAL A 493 51.08 -0.60 -31.76
C VAL A 493 51.97 -1.85 -31.80
N SER A 494 53.29 -1.70 -31.66
CA SER A 494 54.21 -2.84 -31.61
C SER A 494 53.96 -3.73 -30.39
N LYS A 495 53.67 -3.13 -29.22
CA LYS A 495 53.29 -3.86 -28.01
C LYS A 495 51.95 -4.59 -28.15
N ALA A 496 51.04 -4.05 -28.96
CA ALA A 496 49.81 -4.71 -29.38
C ALA A 496 50.01 -5.75 -30.51
N GLY A 497 51.24 -6.23 -30.73
CA GLY A 497 51.55 -7.25 -31.74
C GLY A 497 51.69 -6.72 -33.17
N GLY A 498 51.70 -5.40 -33.36
CA GLY A 498 51.79 -4.76 -34.66
C GLY A 498 50.44 -4.64 -35.38
N TYR A 499 50.49 -4.07 -36.58
CA TYR A 499 49.32 -3.92 -37.44
C TYR A 499 48.83 -5.27 -38.00
N SER A 500 47.51 -5.42 -38.13
CA SER A 500 46.90 -6.53 -38.88
C SER A 500 46.95 -6.26 -40.40
N GLU A 501 46.70 -7.27 -41.24
CA GLU A 501 46.76 -7.12 -42.71
C GLU A 501 45.75 -6.10 -43.26
N ARG A 502 44.61 -5.95 -42.59
CA ARG A 502 43.54 -5.01 -42.94
C ARG A 502 43.71 -3.64 -42.29
N ALA A 503 44.80 -3.39 -41.58
CA ALA A 503 45.04 -2.13 -40.89
C ALA A 503 45.32 -0.96 -41.84
N ARG A 504 44.73 0.20 -41.56
CA ARG A 504 45.04 1.44 -42.26
C ARG A 504 46.03 2.28 -41.46
N GLU A 505 47.30 1.89 -41.54
CA GLU A 505 48.42 2.42 -40.75
C GLU A 505 48.50 3.96 -40.77
N GLY A 506 48.40 4.59 -41.95
CA GLY A 506 48.50 6.06 -42.07
C GLY A 506 47.32 6.87 -41.50
N LYS A 507 46.30 6.21 -40.93
CA LYS A 507 45.11 6.87 -40.36
C LYS A 507 44.88 6.55 -38.89
N VAL A 508 45.90 6.08 -38.17
CA VAL A 508 45.83 5.90 -36.71
C VAL A 508 45.43 7.22 -36.02
N ARG A 509 44.67 7.09 -34.94
CA ARG A 509 44.16 8.20 -34.12
C ARG A 509 44.41 7.94 -32.65
N ILE A 510 44.67 9.01 -31.91
CA ILE A 510 44.64 9.01 -30.45
C ILE A 510 43.29 9.58 -30.06
N ILE A 511 42.54 8.89 -29.22
CA ILE A 511 41.33 9.40 -28.59
C ILE A 511 41.70 9.72 -27.15
N ARG A 512 41.61 10.99 -26.76
CA ARG A 512 41.98 11.42 -25.40
C ARG A 512 41.05 10.80 -24.36
N GLY A 513 41.61 10.18 -23.33
CA GLY A 513 40.81 9.57 -22.26
C GLY A 513 40.00 10.59 -21.43
N SER A 514 40.47 11.83 -21.34
CA SER A 514 39.84 12.91 -20.57
C SER A 514 38.74 13.66 -21.32
N THR A 515 38.89 13.87 -22.64
CA THR A 515 37.98 14.70 -23.45
C THR A 515 37.24 13.94 -24.55
N GLY A 516 37.69 12.73 -24.90
CA GLY A 516 37.19 11.99 -26.08
C GLY A 516 37.64 12.59 -27.41
N GLU A 517 38.55 13.56 -27.41
CA GLU A 517 39.03 14.24 -28.63
C GLU A 517 39.86 13.31 -29.52
N TRP A 518 39.63 13.37 -30.83
CA TRP A 518 40.34 12.59 -31.84
C TRP A 518 41.53 13.37 -32.40
N ILE A 519 42.73 13.00 -31.98
CA ILE A 519 43.97 13.70 -32.32
C ILE A 519 44.76 12.91 -33.36
N LYS A 520 45.32 13.63 -34.34
CA LYS A 520 46.29 13.05 -35.26
C LYS A 520 47.66 12.91 -34.55
N PRO A 521 48.24 11.71 -34.55
CA PRO A 521 49.54 11.46 -33.92
C PRO A 521 50.66 12.33 -34.53
N SER A 522 51.52 12.90 -33.70
CA SER A 522 52.69 13.67 -34.15
C SER A 522 53.79 13.71 -33.09
N LYS A 523 54.97 14.26 -33.40
CA LYS A 523 56.02 14.51 -32.40
C LYS A 523 55.57 15.38 -31.23
N LYS A 524 54.55 16.24 -31.44
CA LYS A 524 53.97 17.10 -30.41
C LYS A 524 52.81 16.41 -29.66
N HIS A 525 52.14 15.46 -30.31
CA HIS A 525 50.95 14.79 -29.77
C HIS A 525 51.22 13.29 -29.66
N HIS A 526 51.78 12.89 -28.52
CA HIS A 526 51.96 11.49 -28.13
C HIS A 526 50.77 11.02 -27.26
N PRO A 527 50.55 9.69 -27.18
CA PRO A 527 49.59 9.11 -26.24
C PRO A 527 49.93 9.50 -24.80
N GLN A 528 48.89 9.72 -24.01
CA GLN A 528 48.93 9.94 -22.57
C GLN A 528 48.26 8.76 -21.87
N ALA A 529 48.49 8.63 -20.57
CA ALA A 529 47.87 7.57 -19.78
C ALA A 529 46.33 7.71 -19.82
N GLY A 530 45.64 6.60 -20.05
CA GLY A 530 44.19 6.54 -20.28
C GLY A 530 43.73 6.85 -21.71
N ASP A 531 44.63 7.19 -22.64
CA ASP A 531 44.27 7.39 -24.04
C ASP A 531 43.95 6.08 -24.76
N ILE A 532 43.18 6.20 -25.84
CA ILE A 532 42.89 5.09 -26.76
C ILE A 532 43.63 5.33 -28.08
N VAL A 533 44.52 4.42 -28.45
CA VAL A 533 45.12 4.36 -29.78
C VAL A 533 44.23 3.51 -30.67
N MET A 534 43.52 4.14 -31.59
CA MET A 534 42.60 3.48 -32.51
C MET A 534 43.22 3.32 -33.90
N VAL A 535 43.32 2.08 -34.35
CA VAL A 535 43.80 1.70 -35.68
C VAL A 535 42.60 1.35 -36.57
N PRO A 536 42.24 2.21 -37.55
CA PRO A 536 41.10 1.94 -38.40
C PRO A 536 41.41 0.88 -39.46
N GLU A 537 40.35 0.36 -40.06
CA GLU A 537 40.42 -0.61 -41.14
C GLU A 537 40.59 0.02 -42.53
N LYS A 538 41.22 -0.72 -43.45
CA LYS A 538 41.28 -0.36 -44.87
C LYS A 538 39.85 -0.40 -45.42
N LEU A 539 39.38 0.74 -45.95
CA LEU A 539 38.10 0.81 -46.65
C LEU A 539 38.20 -0.03 -47.93
N GLU A 540 37.44 -1.13 -48.01
CA GLU A 540 37.28 -1.89 -49.24
C GLU A 540 36.47 -1.07 -50.25
N ARG A 541 37.17 -0.29 -51.06
CA ARG A 541 36.56 0.39 -52.20
C ARG A 541 36.27 -0.65 -53.27
N HIS A 542 34.99 -0.90 -53.54
CA HIS A 542 34.53 -1.79 -54.59
C HIS A 542 34.69 -1.11 -55.96
N TYR A 543 35.93 -0.93 -56.42
CA TYR A 543 36.26 -0.28 -57.68
C TYR A 543 35.52 -0.88 -58.87
N TRP A 544 35.26 -2.20 -58.84
CA TRP A 544 34.48 -2.90 -59.86
C TRP A 544 33.01 -2.48 -59.90
N GLN A 545 32.37 -2.28 -58.75
CA GLN A 545 31.00 -1.77 -58.71
C GLN A 545 30.95 -0.33 -59.22
N MET A 546 31.88 0.54 -58.79
CA MET A 546 31.91 1.93 -59.26
C MET A 546 32.15 2.05 -60.77
N THR A 547 33.02 1.21 -61.35
CA THR A 547 33.24 1.18 -62.81
C THR A 547 32.03 0.62 -63.55
N ARG A 548 31.40 -0.44 -63.03
CA ARG A 548 30.15 -0.97 -63.58
C ARG A 548 29.04 0.08 -63.58
N ASP A 549 28.86 0.79 -62.48
CA ASP A 549 27.83 1.82 -62.33
C ASP A 549 28.10 3.01 -63.27
N ALA A 550 29.36 3.45 -63.40
CA ALA A 550 29.75 4.47 -64.37
C ALA A 550 29.46 4.07 -65.82
N LEU A 551 29.72 2.80 -66.20
CA LEU A 551 29.38 2.25 -67.51
C LEU A 551 27.86 2.22 -67.73
N PHE A 552 27.07 1.84 -66.73
CA PHE A 552 25.60 1.89 -66.79
C PHE A 552 25.09 3.32 -66.99
N PHE A 553 25.63 4.30 -66.26
CA PHE A 553 25.26 5.71 -66.45
C PHE A 553 25.64 6.23 -67.84
N ALA A 554 26.84 5.93 -68.32
CA ALA A 554 27.27 6.30 -69.67
C ALA A 554 26.39 5.66 -70.74
N GLY A 555 26.02 4.38 -70.57
CA GLY A 555 25.11 3.67 -71.47
C GLY A 555 23.70 4.28 -71.49
N ASN A 556 23.15 4.64 -70.33
CA ASN A 556 21.85 5.32 -70.24
C ASN A 556 21.88 6.72 -70.89
N LEU A 557 22.94 7.51 -70.63
CA LEU A 557 23.14 8.82 -71.28
C LEU A 557 23.26 8.70 -72.80
N ALA A 558 24.03 7.71 -73.29
CA ALA A 558 24.16 7.44 -74.71
C ALA A 558 22.81 7.04 -75.35
N THR A 559 22.00 6.25 -74.64
CA THR A 559 20.65 5.85 -75.08
C THR A 559 19.73 7.07 -75.18
N VAL A 560 19.70 7.93 -74.16
CA VAL A 560 18.93 9.19 -74.18
C VAL A 560 19.40 10.08 -75.34
N TYR A 561 20.71 10.25 -75.51
CA TYR A 561 21.27 11.02 -76.62
C TYR A 561 20.86 10.48 -78.00
N LEU A 562 20.91 9.16 -78.19
CA LEU A 562 20.49 8.51 -79.43
C LEU A 562 19.00 8.70 -79.70
N VAL A 563 18.15 8.54 -78.68
CA VAL A 563 16.69 8.78 -78.80
C VAL A 563 16.40 10.23 -79.18
N VAL A 564 17.02 11.19 -78.50
CA VAL A 564 16.86 12.62 -78.81
C VAL A 564 17.33 12.93 -80.24
N ARG A 565 18.47 12.38 -80.66
CA ARG A 565 19.03 12.55 -82.01
C ARG A 565 18.16 11.92 -83.10
N GLN A 566 17.47 10.82 -82.80
CA GLN A 566 16.60 10.12 -83.74
C GLN A 566 15.23 10.79 -83.86
N ALA A 567 14.75 11.45 -82.80
CA ALA A 567 13.52 12.23 -82.81
C ALA A 567 13.66 13.64 -83.42
N THR A 568 14.90 14.12 -83.63
CA THR A 568 15.20 15.44 -84.22
C THR A 568 15.65 15.39 -85.69
N LYS A 569 15.59 14.22 -86.33
CA LYS A 569 15.68 14.02 -87.78
C LYS A 569 14.29 13.71 -88.32
#